data_AF-F4WYB5-F1
#
_entry.id   AF-F4WYB5-F1
#
_cell.length_a   1.000
_cell.length_b   1.000
_cell.length_c   1.000
_cell.angle_alpha   90.00
_cell.angle_beta   90.00
_cell.angle_gamma   90.00
#
_symmetry.space_group_name_H-M   'P 1'
#
loop_
_entity.id
_entity.type
_entity.pdbx_description
1 polymer ?
#
loop_
_entity_poly.entity_id
_entity_poly.type
_entity_poly.pdbx_seq_one_letter_code
_entity_poly.pdbx_strand_id
1 'polypeptide(L)'
;ITQVLYEAMPRCDQLLSSCWWRNADRNCCDIFQVQKTEYGFCYSFNSEVAQTPPTDPTESRPRKASGYGDWTGVKVTIHLGSITKPSHTNSKQVDGVVVIINEPHVWPNSGTMIPSGSRVSMSLQCISGYATRRVLELDKDKQPCQYDENGVYHQETCLSLCKRYWVAKYCSCNPSFFFPANTRFRDCTIEDFICLITYNVSFGGIISLFLGGSLLSVIELVYYLVSVMFSSLRSRLKTKEEPRNRSSVMHVHTRVLPILDYNPLKSRARKIPIFTNYGLAELNLNRY
;
A
#
# COMPACT_ATOMS: atom_id res chain seq x y z
N ILE A 1 5.00 21.56 4.91
CA ILE A 1 4.89 20.08 4.84
C ILE A 1 6.06 19.49 4.08
N THR A 2 6.24 19.85 2.81
CA THR A 2 7.33 19.34 1.95
C THR A 2 8.71 19.45 2.60
N GLN A 3 9.05 20.60 3.17
CA GLN A 3 10.33 20.78 3.88
C GLN A 3 10.50 19.85 5.08
N VAL A 4 9.47 19.70 5.91
CA VAL A 4 9.50 18.80 7.09
C VAL A 4 9.71 17.35 6.66
N LEU A 5 9.02 16.91 5.59
CA LEU A 5 9.20 15.55 5.04
C LEU A 5 10.60 15.35 4.47
N TYR A 6 11.19 16.39 3.86
CA TYR A 6 12.55 16.35 3.35
C TYR A 6 13.59 16.30 4.48
N GLU A 7 13.39 17.07 5.56
CA GLU A 7 14.27 17.09 6.73
C GLU A 7 14.17 15.81 7.59
N ALA A 8 13.00 15.16 7.59
CA ALA A 8 12.78 13.90 8.29
C ALA A 8 13.39 12.68 7.55
N MET A 9 13.72 12.83 6.27
CA MET A 9 14.34 11.79 5.47
C MET A 9 15.76 11.49 5.99
N PRO A 10 16.15 10.21 6.18
CA PRO A 10 17.52 9.86 6.53
C PRO A 10 18.52 10.36 5.49
N ARG A 11 19.69 10.81 5.94
CA ARG A 11 20.75 11.21 5.01
C ARG A 11 21.28 10.02 4.21
N CYS A 12 21.78 10.31 3.02
CA CYS A 12 22.26 9.29 2.08
C CYS A 12 23.37 8.42 2.69
N ASP A 13 24.34 9.04 3.35
CA ASP A 13 25.49 8.39 4.01
C ASP A 13 25.08 7.48 5.18
N GLN A 14 23.93 7.77 5.79
CA GLN A 14 23.37 6.97 6.89
C GLN A 14 22.55 5.79 6.38
N LEU A 15 21.87 5.95 5.24
CA LEU A 15 20.95 4.95 4.69
C LEU A 15 21.62 4.00 3.69
N LEU A 16 22.53 4.49 2.84
CA LEU A 16 23.08 3.75 1.71
C LEU A 16 24.60 3.60 1.86
N SER A 17 25.09 2.37 1.72
CA SER A 17 26.53 2.08 1.69
C SER A 17 26.89 1.03 0.63
N SER A 18 28.19 0.86 0.40
CA SER A 18 28.74 -0.23 -0.42
C SER A 18 28.10 -0.30 -1.81
N CYS A 19 27.96 0.87 -2.46
CA CYS A 19 27.33 0.98 -3.76
C CYS A 19 28.27 0.55 -4.89
N TRP A 20 27.73 -0.19 -5.84
CA TRP A 20 28.45 -0.69 -7.01
C TRP A 20 27.66 -0.39 -8.27
N TRP A 21 28.36 0.07 -9.31
CA TRP A 21 27.77 0.30 -10.63
C TRP A 21 28.84 0.23 -11.72
N ARG A 22 28.55 -0.54 -12.78
CA ARG A 22 29.43 -0.76 -13.94
C ARG A 22 30.85 -1.19 -13.54
N ASN A 23 30.95 -2.33 -12.85
CA ASN A 23 32.21 -2.94 -12.44
C ASN A 23 33.11 -2.06 -11.55
N ALA A 24 32.53 -1.10 -10.82
CA ALA A 24 33.28 -0.22 -9.93
C ALA A 24 32.46 0.15 -8.70
N ASP A 25 33.16 0.30 -7.57
CA ASP A 25 32.62 0.94 -6.38
C ASP A 25 32.33 2.41 -6.70
N ARG A 26 31.15 2.87 -6.26
CA ARG A 26 30.71 4.26 -6.41
C ARG A 26 30.34 4.81 -5.05
N ASN A 27 30.54 6.10 -4.87
CA ASN A 27 29.90 6.79 -3.76
C ASN A 27 28.38 6.72 -4.00
N CYS A 28 27.64 6.20 -3.02
CA CYS A 28 26.19 6.07 -3.10
C CYS A 28 25.51 7.41 -3.40
N CYS A 29 26.00 8.50 -2.80
CA CYS A 29 25.40 9.81 -2.89
C CYS A 29 25.71 10.54 -4.21
N ASP A 30 26.62 10.01 -5.02
CA ASP A 30 26.87 10.50 -6.38
C ASP A 30 25.95 9.82 -7.41
N ILE A 31 25.47 8.61 -7.12
CA ILE A 31 24.69 7.82 -8.08
C ILE A 31 23.21 7.69 -7.73
N PHE A 32 22.82 7.96 -6.48
CA PHE A 32 21.44 8.05 -6.02
C PHE A 32 21.03 9.51 -5.78
N GLN A 33 19.83 9.85 -6.19
CA GLN A 33 19.25 11.20 -6.11
C GLN A 33 17.95 11.18 -5.32
N VAL A 34 17.58 12.32 -4.76
CA VAL A 34 16.32 12.43 -4.03
C VAL A 34 15.15 12.36 -5.02
N GLN A 35 14.20 11.47 -4.76
CA GLN A 35 13.00 11.21 -5.55
C GLN A 35 11.76 11.45 -4.69
N LYS A 36 10.74 12.09 -5.28
CA LYS A 36 9.39 12.12 -4.67
C LYS A 36 8.62 10.87 -5.08
N THR A 37 7.92 10.30 -4.13
CA THR A 37 7.03 9.15 -4.32
C THR A 37 5.76 9.34 -3.50
N GLU A 38 4.77 8.47 -3.69
CA GLU A 38 3.58 8.43 -2.82
C GLU A 38 3.90 8.01 -1.37
N TYR A 39 5.09 7.45 -1.11
CA TYR A 39 5.57 7.11 0.23
C TYR A 39 6.36 8.25 0.89
N GLY A 40 6.51 9.39 0.21
CA GLY A 40 7.36 10.51 0.63
C GLY A 40 8.66 10.60 -0.18
N PHE A 41 9.69 11.18 0.43
CA PHE A 41 11.00 11.31 -0.20
C PHE A 41 11.81 10.01 -0.08
N CYS A 42 12.44 9.61 -1.17
CA CYS A 42 13.23 8.40 -1.32
C CYS A 42 14.53 8.69 -2.07
N TYR A 43 15.41 7.70 -2.18
CA TYR A 43 16.56 7.73 -3.08
C TYR A 43 16.30 6.88 -4.32
N SER A 44 16.54 7.46 -5.50
CA SER A 44 16.42 6.78 -6.80
C SER A 44 17.75 6.73 -7.52
N PHE A 45 18.06 5.59 -8.14
CA PHE A 45 19.11 5.50 -9.12
C PHE A 45 18.52 5.70 -10.52
N ASN A 46 19.13 6.55 -11.35
CA ASN A 46 18.82 6.68 -12.77
C ASN A 46 17.37 7.11 -13.09
N SER A 47 16.78 7.96 -12.25
CA SER A 47 15.50 8.60 -12.55
C SER A 47 15.73 9.97 -13.19
N GLU A 48 14.95 10.30 -14.21
CA GLU A 48 14.91 11.62 -14.84
C GLU A 48 13.85 12.55 -14.24
N VAL A 49 13.00 12.00 -13.36
CA VAL A 49 11.99 12.74 -12.60
C VAL A 49 12.43 13.00 -11.14
N ALA A 50 13.72 12.81 -10.86
CA ALA A 50 14.33 13.09 -9.56
C ALA A 50 14.29 14.60 -9.23
N GLN A 51 14.24 14.92 -7.94
CA GLN A 51 14.21 16.30 -7.46
C GLN A 51 15.58 16.97 -7.53
N THR A 52 16.64 16.23 -7.19
CA THR A 52 18.01 16.76 -7.18
C THR A 52 18.66 16.50 -8.55
N PRO A 53 19.33 17.50 -9.15
CA PRO A 53 20.04 17.31 -10.42
C PRO A 53 21.20 16.29 -10.26
N PRO A 54 21.75 15.78 -11.37
CA PRO A 54 22.93 14.92 -11.34
C PRO A 54 24.13 15.65 -10.73
N THR A 55 24.96 14.92 -9.98
CA THR A 55 26.22 15.46 -9.43
C THR A 55 27.17 15.90 -10.54
N ASP A 56 27.20 15.17 -11.65
CA ASP A 56 27.92 15.54 -12.87
C ASP A 56 26.90 15.99 -13.95
N PRO A 57 26.79 17.29 -14.25
CA PRO A 57 25.88 17.81 -15.26
C PRO A 57 26.21 17.35 -16.69
N THR A 58 27.45 16.89 -16.92
CA THR A 58 27.90 16.43 -18.23
C THR A 58 27.66 14.93 -18.45
N GLU A 59 27.18 14.22 -17.44
CA GLU A 59 26.90 12.79 -17.52
C GLU A 59 25.76 12.50 -18.51
N SER A 60 26.02 11.62 -19.48
CA SER A 60 24.98 11.13 -20.39
C SER A 60 23.95 10.28 -19.65
N ARG A 61 22.67 10.65 -19.78
CA ARG A 61 21.52 9.98 -19.16
C ARG A 61 20.51 9.51 -20.22
N PRO A 62 19.72 8.46 -19.94
CA PRO A 62 19.81 7.59 -18.76
C PRO A 62 21.03 6.66 -18.82
N ARG A 63 21.57 6.29 -17.66
CA ARG A 63 22.70 5.34 -17.53
C ARG A 63 22.29 3.98 -18.12
N LYS A 64 23.19 3.38 -18.89
CA LYS A 64 23.02 2.05 -19.51
C LYS A 64 24.02 1.06 -18.94
N ALA A 65 23.57 -0.16 -18.67
CA ALA A 65 24.45 -1.25 -18.25
C ALA A 65 25.36 -1.65 -19.42
N SER A 66 26.59 -2.07 -19.12
CA SER A 66 27.58 -2.48 -20.13
C SER A 66 27.42 -3.93 -20.59
N GLY A 67 26.51 -4.68 -20.00
CA GLY A 67 26.29 -6.10 -20.27
C GLY A 67 25.31 -6.72 -19.27
N TYR A 68 25.19 -8.05 -19.31
CA TYR A 68 24.35 -8.83 -18.39
C TYR A 68 25.13 -9.34 -17.17
N GLY A 69 24.41 -9.57 -16.06
CA GLY A 69 24.92 -10.17 -14.83
C GLY A 69 25.07 -9.19 -13.66
N ASP A 70 25.26 -9.74 -12.47
CA ASP A 70 25.26 -8.99 -11.21
C ASP A 70 26.33 -7.88 -11.14
N TRP A 71 27.44 -8.04 -11.86
CA TRP A 71 28.58 -7.12 -11.85
C TRP A 71 28.32 -5.83 -12.63
N THR A 72 27.46 -5.87 -13.65
CA THR A 72 27.11 -4.69 -14.45
C THR A 72 25.92 -3.92 -13.89
N GLY A 73 25.14 -4.56 -13.01
CA GLY A 73 23.98 -3.98 -12.34
C GLY A 73 24.30 -3.03 -11.19
N VAL A 74 23.25 -2.60 -10.51
CA VAL A 74 23.35 -1.79 -9.28
C VAL A 74 23.30 -2.71 -8.08
N LYS A 75 24.28 -2.57 -7.18
CA LYS A 75 24.26 -3.19 -5.86
C LYS A 75 24.35 -2.09 -4.82
N VAL A 76 23.54 -2.19 -3.77
CA VAL A 76 23.52 -1.24 -2.66
C VAL A 76 23.23 -1.99 -1.37
N THR A 77 23.90 -1.59 -0.29
CA THR A 77 23.57 -2.03 1.07
C THR A 77 22.76 -0.94 1.73
N ILE A 78 21.62 -1.30 2.31
CA ILE A 78 20.69 -0.35 2.92
C ILE A 78 20.67 -0.57 4.43
N HIS A 79 20.91 0.51 5.19
CA HIS A 79 20.94 0.52 6.65
C HIS A 79 19.70 1.17 7.20
N LEU A 80 18.80 0.37 7.76
CA LEU A 80 17.57 0.88 8.40
C LEU A 80 17.83 1.56 9.76
N GLY A 81 19.03 1.39 10.34
CA GLY A 81 19.52 2.12 11.51
C GLY A 81 18.51 2.31 12.65
N SER A 82 18.65 3.42 13.39
CA SER A 82 17.68 3.92 14.36
C SER A 82 16.66 4.83 13.70
N ILE A 83 16.03 4.40 12.59
CA ILE A 83 14.86 5.12 12.07
C ILE A 83 13.77 4.98 13.13
N THR A 84 13.60 6.03 13.95
CA THR A 84 12.53 6.10 14.95
C THR A 84 11.20 6.06 14.24
N LYS A 85 10.60 4.88 14.19
CA LYS A 85 9.21 4.74 13.78
C LYS A 85 8.34 5.46 14.79
N PRO A 86 7.32 6.23 14.36
CA PRO A 86 6.35 6.78 15.30
C PRO A 86 5.79 5.63 16.15
N SER A 87 5.86 5.78 17.47
CA SER A 87 5.56 4.75 18.46
C SER A 87 4.07 4.46 18.56
N HIS A 88 3.44 4.02 17.46
CA HIS A 88 1.99 3.80 17.42
C HIS A 88 1.62 2.62 16.53
N THR A 89 1.95 1.41 16.95
CA THR A 89 0.99 0.28 17.01
C THR A 89 1.69 -0.93 17.61
N ASN A 90 1.00 -1.68 18.47
CA ASN A 90 1.39 -3.01 18.95
C ASN A 90 1.40 -4.08 17.82
N SER A 91 1.67 -3.68 16.58
CA SER A 91 1.81 -4.58 15.45
C SER A 91 3.28 -5.00 15.36
N LYS A 92 3.54 -6.31 15.31
CA LYS A 92 4.85 -6.86 14.94
C LYS A 92 5.09 -6.54 13.46
N GLN A 93 5.38 -5.29 13.15
CA GLN A 93 5.63 -4.88 11.79
C GLN A 93 7.05 -5.30 11.40
N VAL A 94 7.17 -6.03 10.30
CA VAL A 94 8.47 -6.45 9.77
C VAL A 94 9.21 -5.21 9.31
N ASP A 95 10.41 -5.00 9.84
CA ASP A 95 11.31 -3.95 9.38
C ASP A 95 11.78 -4.28 7.97
N GLY A 96 11.81 -3.29 7.09
CA GLY A 96 12.15 -3.47 5.69
C GLY A 96 12.18 -2.17 4.91
N VAL A 97 12.49 -2.28 3.62
CA VAL A 97 12.52 -1.19 2.65
C VAL A 97 11.53 -1.47 1.53
N VAL A 98 10.93 -0.44 0.97
CA VAL A 98 10.14 -0.57 -0.25
C VAL A 98 11.03 -0.25 -1.44
N VAL A 99 11.20 -1.20 -2.35
CA VAL A 99 11.97 -1.04 -3.59
C VAL A 99 11.00 -0.86 -4.75
N ILE A 100 11.20 0.21 -5.51
CA ILE A 100 10.39 0.58 -6.67
C ILE A 100 11.27 0.48 -7.92
N ILE A 101 10.76 -0.17 -8.96
CA ILE A 101 11.45 -0.37 -10.23
C ILE A 101 10.56 0.14 -11.34
N ASN A 102 10.98 1.20 -12.02
CA ASN A 102 10.27 1.82 -13.13
C ASN A 102 11.26 2.29 -14.20
N GLU A 103 10.73 2.70 -15.35
CA GLU A 103 11.51 3.37 -16.39
C GLU A 103 11.98 4.77 -15.94
N PRO A 104 13.06 5.32 -16.53
CA PRO A 104 13.67 6.58 -16.07
C PRO A 104 12.73 7.79 -16.05
N HIS A 105 11.80 7.89 -17.00
CA HIS A 105 10.87 9.02 -17.15
C HIS A 105 9.53 8.82 -16.42
N VAL A 106 9.35 7.69 -15.73
CA VAL A 106 8.07 7.30 -15.13
C VAL A 106 7.99 7.77 -13.68
N TRP A 107 6.82 8.29 -13.29
CA TRP A 107 6.58 8.64 -11.90
C TRP A 107 6.40 7.37 -11.04
N PRO A 108 7.21 7.18 -9.99
CA PRO A 108 7.18 5.97 -9.18
C PRO A 108 5.92 5.88 -8.32
N ASN A 109 5.20 4.76 -8.40
CA ASN A 109 3.92 4.57 -7.68
C ASN A 109 3.78 3.24 -6.91
N SER A 110 4.47 2.17 -7.32
CA SER A 110 4.25 0.82 -6.80
C SER A 110 5.59 0.16 -6.49
N GLY A 111 5.72 -0.38 -5.29
CA GLY A 111 6.97 -0.97 -4.81
C GLY A 111 6.76 -2.29 -4.09
N THR A 112 7.83 -3.05 -4.00
CA THR A 112 7.89 -4.34 -3.33
C THR A 112 8.62 -4.17 -2.00
N MET A 113 8.03 -4.69 -0.92
CA MET A 113 8.69 -4.72 0.39
C MET A 113 9.81 -5.77 0.40
N ILE A 114 10.99 -5.36 0.83
CA ILE A 114 12.14 -6.22 1.12
C ILE A 114 12.39 -6.17 2.64
N PRO A 115 12.32 -7.31 3.34
CA PRO A 115 12.55 -7.34 4.78
C PRO A 115 14.01 -7.08 5.12
N SER A 116 14.23 -6.48 6.28
CA SER A 116 15.55 -6.27 6.88
C SER A 116 16.28 -7.61 7.11
N GLY A 117 17.61 -7.58 7.08
CA GLY A 117 18.44 -8.78 7.22
C GLY A 117 18.41 -9.74 6.01
N SER A 118 17.78 -9.35 4.91
CA SER A 118 17.76 -10.14 3.67
C SER A 118 18.78 -9.63 2.64
N ARG A 119 19.26 -10.55 1.80
CA ARG A 119 20.01 -10.24 0.57
C ARG A 119 19.18 -10.71 -0.61
N VAL A 120 18.72 -9.76 -1.42
CA VAL A 120 17.86 -10.03 -2.58
C VAL A 120 18.63 -9.71 -3.85
N SER A 121 18.61 -10.63 -4.81
CA SER A 121 19.05 -10.37 -6.19
C SER A 121 17.81 -10.31 -7.08
N MET A 122 17.68 -9.24 -7.86
CA MET A 122 16.51 -8.98 -8.71
C MET A 122 16.96 -8.94 -10.18
N SER A 123 16.58 -9.95 -10.96
CA SER A 123 16.80 -9.95 -12.40
C SER A 123 15.76 -9.08 -13.09
N LEU A 124 16.20 -8.08 -13.84
CA LEU A 124 15.31 -7.23 -14.63
C LEU A 124 15.10 -7.84 -16.03
N GLN A 125 13.84 -7.93 -16.44
CA GLN A 125 13.46 -8.27 -17.82
C GLN A 125 12.58 -7.15 -18.36
N CYS A 126 12.96 -6.59 -19.50
CA CYS A 126 12.17 -5.57 -20.17
C CYS A 126 11.01 -6.24 -20.92
N ILE A 127 9.79 -5.87 -20.58
CA ILE A 127 8.57 -6.33 -21.25
C ILE A 127 7.86 -5.09 -21.77
N SER A 128 7.63 -5.03 -23.08
CA SER A 128 6.83 -3.97 -23.71
C SER A 128 5.52 -4.55 -24.23
N GLY A 129 4.41 -3.90 -23.94
CA GLY A 129 3.08 -4.24 -24.46
C GLY A 129 2.48 -3.07 -25.23
N TYR A 130 1.58 -3.37 -26.17
CA TYR A 130 0.80 -2.36 -26.89
C TYR A 130 -0.68 -2.55 -26.62
N ALA A 131 -1.42 -1.44 -26.60
CA ALA A 131 -2.87 -1.47 -26.47
C ALA A 131 -3.50 -2.05 -27.75
N THR A 132 -4.56 -2.83 -27.59
CA THR A 132 -5.33 -3.30 -28.75
C THR A 132 -6.11 -2.15 -29.38
N ARG A 133 -6.46 -2.27 -30.67
CA ARG A 133 -7.20 -1.23 -31.41
C ARG A 133 -8.49 -0.79 -30.72
N ARG A 134 -9.22 -1.73 -30.11
CA ARG A 134 -10.47 -1.44 -29.37
C ARG A 134 -10.25 -0.52 -28.16
N VAL A 135 -9.09 -0.60 -27.50
CA VAL A 135 -8.74 0.27 -26.36
C VAL A 135 -8.36 1.66 -26.86
N LEU A 136 -7.64 1.74 -27.97
CA LEU A 136 -7.25 2.99 -28.61
C LEU A 136 -8.45 3.79 -29.14
N GLU A 137 -9.51 3.10 -29.55
CA GLU A 137 -10.76 3.67 -30.09
C GLU A 137 -11.81 4.00 -29.01
N LEU A 138 -11.50 3.85 -27.72
CA LEU A 138 -12.43 4.28 -26.66
C LEU A 138 -12.71 5.79 -26.73
N ASP A 139 -13.94 6.17 -26.41
CA ASP A 139 -14.34 7.57 -26.38
C ASP A 139 -13.48 8.38 -25.39
N LYS A 140 -13.19 9.65 -25.71
CA LYS A 140 -12.27 10.50 -24.93
C LYS A 140 -12.71 10.71 -23.47
N ASP A 141 -14.01 10.69 -23.20
CA ASP A 141 -14.60 10.77 -21.86
C ASP A 141 -14.39 9.51 -21.03
N LYS A 142 -14.04 8.38 -21.67
CA LYS A 142 -13.77 7.09 -21.04
C LYS A 142 -12.28 6.77 -20.92
N GLN A 143 -11.41 7.63 -21.44
CA GLN A 143 -9.95 7.50 -21.36
C GLN A 143 -9.39 8.47 -20.30
N PRO A 144 -9.30 8.07 -19.01
CA PRO A 144 -8.80 8.95 -17.95
C PRO A 144 -7.32 9.32 -18.12
N CYS A 145 -6.58 8.53 -18.91
CA CYS A 145 -5.17 8.76 -19.20
C CYS A 145 -4.90 8.61 -20.68
N GLN A 146 -4.07 9.52 -21.20
CA GLN A 146 -3.72 9.60 -22.60
C GLN A 146 -2.21 9.37 -22.75
N TYR A 147 -1.81 9.06 -23.98
CA TYR A 147 -0.42 9.06 -24.38
C TYR A 147 0.20 10.44 -24.14
N ASP A 148 1.49 10.47 -23.84
CA ASP A 148 2.24 11.72 -23.78
C ASP A 148 2.40 12.36 -25.17
N GLU A 149 3.07 13.51 -25.23
CA GLU A 149 3.32 14.24 -26.48
C GLU A 149 4.11 13.43 -27.51
N ASN A 150 4.87 12.42 -27.05
CA ASN A 150 5.67 11.53 -27.88
C ASN A 150 4.92 10.26 -28.30
N GLY A 151 3.64 10.12 -27.91
CA GLY A 151 2.85 8.93 -28.21
C GLY A 151 3.20 7.72 -27.33
N VAL A 152 3.82 7.92 -26.17
CA VAL A 152 4.16 6.86 -25.21
C VAL A 152 3.23 6.92 -24.01
N TYR A 153 2.77 5.75 -23.55
CA TYR A 153 1.88 5.64 -22.40
C TYR A 153 2.59 4.94 -21.26
N HIS A 154 2.57 5.59 -20.09
CA HIS A 154 3.08 5.03 -18.85
C HIS A 154 1.94 4.93 -17.84
N GLN A 155 1.55 3.71 -17.50
CA GLN A 155 0.45 3.43 -16.59
C GLN A 155 0.69 4.03 -15.20
N GLU A 156 1.91 3.97 -14.71
CA GLU A 156 2.26 4.41 -13.37
C GLU A 156 2.19 5.93 -13.22
N THR A 157 2.69 6.64 -14.21
CA THR A 157 2.54 8.10 -14.33
C THR A 157 1.07 8.48 -14.43
N CYS A 158 0.30 7.78 -15.27
CA CYS A 158 -1.16 7.95 -15.38
C CYS A 158 -1.86 7.84 -14.03
N LEU A 159 -1.61 6.75 -13.28
CA LEU A 159 -2.24 6.51 -11.98
C LEU A 159 -1.85 7.60 -10.96
N SER A 160 -0.59 8.03 -10.97
CA SER A 160 -0.09 9.09 -10.08
C SER A 160 -0.76 10.43 -10.40
N LEU A 161 -0.88 10.79 -11.68
CA LEU A 161 -1.57 11.99 -12.14
C LEU A 161 -3.07 11.94 -11.85
N CYS A 162 -3.69 10.76 -11.97
CA CYS A 162 -5.07 10.53 -11.62
C CYS A 162 -5.30 10.83 -10.13
N LYS A 163 -4.52 10.22 -9.23
CA LYS A 163 -4.60 10.49 -7.77
C LYS A 163 -4.42 11.97 -7.45
N ARG A 164 -3.44 12.63 -8.08
CA ARG A 164 -3.21 14.07 -7.94
C ARG A 164 -4.41 14.89 -8.42
N TYR A 165 -5.00 14.53 -9.56
CA TYR A 165 -6.20 15.18 -10.09
C TYR A 165 -7.40 15.01 -9.15
N TRP A 166 -7.61 13.81 -8.59
CA TRP A 166 -8.63 13.57 -7.57
C TRP A 166 -8.47 14.51 -6.38
N VAL A 167 -7.27 14.61 -5.82
CA VAL A 167 -7.01 15.54 -4.72
C VAL A 167 -7.29 17.00 -5.13
N ALA A 168 -6.79 17.43 -6.29
CA ALA A 168 -7.00 18.79 -6.78
C ALA A 168 -8.49 19.10 -7.00
N LYS A 169 -9.27 18.12 -7.46
CA LYS A 169 -10.70 18.28 -7.71
C LYS A 169 -11.51 18.44 -6.42
N TYR A 170 -11.25 17.62 -5.39
CA TYR A 170 -12.06 17.59 -4.17
C TYR A 170 -11.52 18.46 -3.05
N CYS A 171 -10.20 18.61 -2.95
CA CYS A 171 -9.54 19.41 -1.92
C CYS A 171 -9.05 20.77 -2.43
N SER A 172 -9.18 21.06 -3.73
CA SER A 172 -8.77 22.32 -4.35
C SER A 172 -7.30 22.69 -4.06
N CYS A 173 -6.44 21.68 -3.85
CA CYS A 173 -5.02 21.85 -3.57
C CYS A 173 -4.18 20.75 -4.24
N ASN A 174 -2.90 21.00 -4.44
CA ASN A 174 -1.94 20.04 -4.99
C ASN A 174 -0.97 19.56 -3.89
N PRO A 175 -0.91 18.26 -3.57
CA PRO A 175 0.06 17.75 -2.61
C PRO A 175 1.43 17.56 -3.29
N SER A 176 2.15 18.67 -3.48
CA SER A 176 3.46 18.73 -4.16
C SER A 176 4.58 17.94 -3.46
N PHE A 177 4.30 17.43 -2.26
CA PHE A 177 5.19 16.55 -1.51
C PHE A 177 5.17 15.10 -2.02
N PHE A 178 4.09 14.65 -2.67
CA PHE A 178 3.98 13.30 -3.25
C PHE A 178 3.97 13.31 -4.78
N PHE A 179 3.55 14.41 -5.39
CA PHE A 179 3.39 14.52 -6.84
C PHE A 179 4.11 15.76 -7.39
N PRO A 180 4.28 15.85 -8.73
CA PRO A 180 4.84 17.04 -9.35
C PRO A 180 4.07 18.30 -8.94
N ALA A 181 4.81 19.41 -8.78
CA ALA A 181 4.21 20.71 -8.55
C ALA A 181 3.36 21.12 -9.77
N ASN A 182 2.29 21.88 -9.52
CA ASN A 182 1.39 22.35 -10.55
C ASN A 182 1.04 23.81 -10.29
N THR A 183 1.08 24.64 -11.32
CA THR A 183 0.79 26.09 -11.22
C THR A 183 -0.70 26.40 -11.11
N ARG A 184 -1.59 25.46 -11.46
CA ARG A 184 -3.05 25.68 -11.46
C ARG A 184 -3.68 25.62 -10.07
N PHE A 185 -3.05 24.92 -9.13
CA PHE A 185 -3.59 24.70 -7.79
C PHE A 185 -2.55 25.13 -6.76
N ARG A 186 -3.01 25.75 -5.67
CA ARG A 186 -2.15 26.03 -4.52
C ARG A 186 -1.65 24.72 -3.92
N ASP A 187 -0.49 24.76 -3.28
CA ASP A 187 -0.01 23.60 -2.53
C ASP A 187 -0.88 23.36 -1.28
N CYS A 188 -1.07 22.08 -0.94
CA CYS A 188 -1.85 21.69 0.24
C CYS A 188 -1.11 22.08 1.53
N THR A 189 -1.85 22.62 2.50
CA THR A 189 -1.38 22.98 3.85
C THR A 189 -1.76 21.90 4.87
N ILE A 190 -1.42 22.12 6.15
CA ILE A 190 -1.74 21.17 7.22
C ILE A 190 -3.25 21.07 7.43
N GLU A 191 -3.99 22.15 7.19
CA GLU A 191 -5.47 22.16 7.31
C GLU A 191 -6.12 21.24 6.25
N ASP A 192 -5.51 21.14 5.07
CA ASP A 192 -6.00 20.29 3.99
C ASP A 192 -5.79 18.79 4.29
N PHE A 193 -5.00 18.41 5.31
CA PHE A 193 -4.78 16.99 5.65
C PHE A 193 -6.09 16.26 5.95
N ILE A 194 -7.06 16.95 6.55
CA ILE A 194 -8.39 16.36 6.82
C ILE A 194 -9.06 15.97 5.51
N CYS A 195 -9.00 16.84 4.49
CA CYS A 195 -9.53 16.55 3.17
C CYS A 195 -8.74 15.43 2.49
N LEU A 196 -7.40 15.48 2.58
CA LEU A 196 -6.53 14.44 2.02
C LEU A 196 -6.80 13.07 2.61
N ILE A 197 -7.11 12.96 3.91
CA ILE A 197 -7.47 11.69 4.57
C ILE A 197 -8.87 11.25 4.15
N THR A 198 -9.83 12.19 4.13
CA THR A 198 -11.24 11.92 3.78
C THR A 198 -11.40 11.42 2.35
N TYR A 199 -10.67 12.01 1.41
CA TYR A 199 -10.74 11.68 -0.02
C TYR A 199 -9.53 10.89 -0.51
N ASN A 200 -8.73 10.33 0.40
CA ASN A 200 -7.55 9.60 -0.02
C ASN A 200 -7.92 8.33 -0.78
N VAL A 201 -7.25 8.15 -1.91
CA VAL A 201 -7.27 6.95 -2.73
C VAL A 201 -6.50 5.78 -2.06
N SER A 202 -5.73 6.03 -0.98
CA SER A 202 -4.98 4.99 -0.25
C SER A 202 -5.32 4.83 1.25
N PHE A 203 -6.28 5.58 1.80
CA PHE A 203 -6.71 5.43 3.21
C PHE A 203 -8.14 4.90 3.38
N GLY A 204 -8.70 4.27 2.34
CA GLY A 204 -10.00 3.57 2.42
C GLY A 204 -10.05 2.43 3.46
N GLY A 205 -8.93 2.09 4.11
CA GLY A 205 -8.89 1.17 5.25
C GLY A 205 -8.97 1.83 6.63
N ILE A 206 -8.66 3.13 6.77
CA ILE A 206 -8.56 3.79 8.08
C ILE A 206 -9.94 4.03 8.69
N ILE A 207 -10.93 4.46 7.91
CA ILE A 207 -12.30 4.62 8.45
C ILE A 207 -12.85 3.27 8.95
N SER A 208 -12.53 2.17 8.25
CA SER A 208 -12.85 0.80 8.68
C SER A 208 -12.06 0.33 9.91
N LEU A 209 -10.80 0.78 10.08
CA LEU A 209 -9.92 0.40 11.19
C LEU A 209 -10.19 1.20 12.47
N PHE A 210 -10.58 2.48 12.35
CA PHE A 210 -10.73 3.40 13.47
C PHE A 210 -12.16 3.45 14.02
N LEU A 211 -13.18 3.13 13.22
CA LEU A 211 -14.57 3.04 13.71
C LEU A 211 -14.99 1.62 14.11
N GLY A 212 -14.20 0.58 13.79
CA GLY A 212 -14.47 -0.81 14.21
C GLY A 212 -15.84 -1.37 13.80
N GLY A 213 -16.58 -0.66 12.95
CA GLY A 213 -17.90 -1.03 12.48
C GLY A 213 -17.79 -1.69 11.12
N SER A 214 -17.85 -3.02 11.09
CA SER A 214 -18.20 -3.70 9.83
C SER A 214 -19.67 -3.42 9.50
N LEU A 215 -20.07 -3.56 8.23
CA LEU A 215 -21.50 -3.60 7.86
C LEU A 215 -22.29 -4.57 8.76
N LEU A 216 -21.65 -5.67 9.18
CA LEU A 216 -22.19 -6.64 10.13
C LEU A 216 -22.45 -6.05 11.53
N SER A 217 -21.60 -5.15 12.03
CA SER A 217 -21.80 -4.48 13.32
C SER A 217 -23.02 -3.55 13.30
N VAL A 218 -23.27 -2.89 12.17
CA VAL A 218 -24.47 -2.05 11.97
C VAL A 218 -25.73 -2.92 11.92
N ILE A 219 -25.69 -4.04 11.19
CA ILE A 219 -26.80 -5.00 11.11
C ILE A 219 -27.11 -5.60 12.50
N GLU A 220 -26.09 -5.95 13.28
CA GLU A 220 -26.26 -6.51 14.62
C GLU A 220 -26.88 -5.49 15.59
N LEU A 221 -26.46 -4.22 15.52
CA LEU A 221 -27.04 -3.14 16.32
C LEU A 221 -28.51 -2.89 15.97
N VAL A 222 -28.86 -2.88 14.68
CA VAL A 222 -30.25 -2.77 14.23
C VAL A 222 -31.07 -3.98 14.69
N TYR A 223 -30.54 -5.19 14.56
CA TYR A 223 -31.19 -6.41 15.04
C TYR A 223 -31.49 -6.35 16.54
N TYR A 224 -30.52 -5.90 17.35
CA TYR A 224 -30.69 -5.72 18.79
C TYR A 224 -31.78 -4.69 19.11
N LEU A 225 -31.76 -3.52 18.47
CA LEU A 225 -32.75 -2.46 18.70
C LEU A 225 -34.15 -2.91 18.31
N VAL A 226 -34.31 -3.62 17.18
CA VAL A 226 -35.60 -4.17 16.74
C VAL A 226 -36.08 -5.25 17.72
N SER A 227 -35.20 -6.15 18.15
CA SER A 227 -35.54 -7.21 19.12
C SER A 227 -35.97 -6.64 20.48
N VAL A 228 -35.27 -5.62 20.97
CA VAL A 228 -35.63 -4.89 22.21
C VAL A 228 -36.95 -4.15 22.05
N MET A 229 -37.17 -3.48 20.92
CA MET A 229 -38.44 -2.82 20.63
C MET A 229 -39.60 -3.83 20.58
N PHE A 230 -39.42 -4.98 19.91
CA PHE A 230 -40.44 -6.03 19.84
C PHE A 230 -40.73 -6.68 21.19
N SER A 231 -39.69 -6.94 22.00
CA SER A 231 -39.84 -7.51 23.34
C SER A 231 -40.50 -6.55 24.32
N SER A 232 -40.21 -5.25 24.24
CA SER A 232 -40.87 -4.23 25.06
C SER A 232 -42.34 -4.02 24.66
N LEU A 233 -42.67 -4.06 23.35
CA LEU A 233 -44.04 -4.08 22.84
C LEU A 233 -44.81 -5.32 23.35
N ARG A 234 -44.20 -6.51 23.29
CA ARG A 234 -44.77 -7.75 23.83
C ARG A 234 -44.99 -7.69 25.34
N SER A 235 -44.06 -7.08 26.06
CA SER A 235 -44.15 -6.93 27.53
C SER A 235 -45.29 -5.99 27.92
N ARG A 236 -45.48 -4.89 27.18
CA ARG A 236 -46.63 -3.97 27.37
C ARG A 236 -47.97 -4.62 27.06
N LEU A 237 -48.02 -5.53 26.09
CA LEU A 237 -49.22 -6.33 25.78
C LEU A 237 -49.55 -7.35 26.88
N LYS A 238 -48.54 -7.96 27.54
CA LYS A 238 -48.74 -8.91 28.64
C LYS A 238 -49.21 -8.28 29.96
N THR A 239 -48.93 -7.01 30.22
CA THR A 239 -49.37 -6.30 31.44
C THR A 239 -50.87 -5.97 31.49
N LYS A 240 -51.67 -6.38 30.49
CA LYS A 240 -53.10 -6.05 30.40
C LYS A 240 -54.07 -7.22 30.70
N GLU A 241 -53.58 -8.40 31.09
CA GLU A 241 -54.41 -9.49 31.62
C GLU A 241 -54.07 -9.75 33.09
N GLU A 242 -55.10 -9.69 33.94
CA GLU A 242 -55.07 -9.61 35.42
C GLU A 242 -55.15 -11.03 36.11
N PRO A 243 -55.23 -11.18 37.45
CA PRO A 243 -54.41 -12.10 38.25
C PRO A 243 -55.14 -13.38 38.74
N ARG A 244 -54.42 -14.48 39.03
CA ARG A 244 -54.84 -15.44 40.08
C ARG A 244 -53.74 -16.39 40.58
N ASN A 245 -53.75 -16.53 41.89
CA ASN A 245 -52.91 -17.29 42.81
C ASN A 245 -52.99 -18.82 42.63
N ARG A 246 -51.86 -19.55 42.57
CA ARG A 246 -51.72 -20.92 43.15
C ARG A 246 -50.25 -21.40 43.27
N SER A 247 -49.95 -21.82 44.50
CA SER A 247 -48.88 -22.65 45.08
C SER A 247 -47.82 -23.35 44.20
N SER A 248 -46.60 -23.31 44.75
CA SER A 248 -45.37 -24.05 44.43
C SER A 248 -45.51 -25.52 44.03
N VAL A 249 -44.82 -25.94 42.95
CA VAL A 249 -43.94 -27.12 42.87
C VAL A 249 -42.92 -26.88 41.74
N MET A 250 -41.63 -27.05 42.03
CA MET A 250 -40.53 -26.95 41.05
C MET A 250 -40.36 -28.32 40.36
N HIS A 251 -40.71 -28.43 39.08
CA HIS A 251 -40.39 -29.61 38.27
C HIS A 251 -39.16 -29.33 37.39
N VAL A 252 -38.03 -29.91 37.79
CA VAL A 252 -36.81 -29.99 37.00
C VAL A 252 -37.06 -30.95 35.84
N HIS A 253 -36.84 -30.49 34.61
CA HIS A 253 -36.77 -31.36 33.44
C HIS A 253 -35.35 -31.31 32.86
N THR A 254 -34.51 -32.23 33.34
CA THR A 254 -33.24 -32.57 32.73
C THR A 254 -33.51 -33.26 31.39
N ARG A 255 -33.23 -32.58 30.28
CA ARG A 255 -32.98 -33.27 29.01
C ARG A 255 -31.48 -33.52 28.88
N VAL A 256 -31.09 -34.76 29.16
CA VAL A 256 -29.80 -35.32 28.77
C VAL A 256 -29.99 -35.99 27.40
N LEU A 257 -29.18 -35.61 26.41
CA LEU A 257 -28.90 -36.38 25.18
C LEU A 257 -27.51 -35.94 24.65
N PRO A 258 -26.74 -36.79 23.96
CA PRO A 258 -25.92 -37.87 24.53
C PRO A 258 -24.42 -37.63 24.24
N ILE A 259 -23.55 -38.30 25.03
CA ILE A 259 -22.13 -38.41 24.72
C ILE A 259 -21.98 -39.37 23.53
N LEU A 260 -21.43 -38.88 22.42
CA LEU A 260 -20.88 -39.70 21.36
C LEU A 260 -19.36 -39.45 21.34
N ASP A 261 -18.66 -40.32 22.06
CA ASP A 261 -17.23 -40.53 21.93
C ASP A 261 -16.93 -41.02 20.51
N TYR A 262 -16.13 -40.27 19.76
CA TYR A 262 -15.20 -40.84 18.81
C TYR A 262 -13.94 -40.00 18.79
N ASN A 263 -12.98 -40.45 19.57
CA ASN A 263 -11.57 -40.22 19.31
C ASN A 263 -11.12 -41.27 18.28
N PRO A 264 -10.49 -40.87 17.16
CA PRO A 264 -9.43 -41.69 16.61
C PRO A 264 -8.17 -40.86 16.36
N LEU A 265 -7.10 -41.25 17.07
CA LEU A 265 -5.72 -41.29 16.59
C LEU A 265 -5.25 -40.07 15.79
N LYS A 266 -4.70 -39.09 16.53
CA LYS A 266 -3.86 -38.02 15.99
C LYS A 266 -2.63 -38.64 15.32
N SER A 267 -2.53 -38.57 14.01
CA SER A 267 -1.30 -38.94 13.30
C SER A 267 -0.18 -37.95 13.64
N ARG A 268 1.02 -38.49 13.83
CA ARG A 268 2.24 -37.74 14.14
C ARG A 268 2.54 -36.77 13.00
N ALA A 269 2.72 -35.49 13.31
CA ALA A 269 3.05 -34.46 12.33
C ALA A 269 4.27 -34.88 11.49
N ARG A 270 4.07 -35.06 10.18
CA ARG A 270 5.15 -35.29 9.22
C ARG A 270 5.90 -33.96 9.08
N LYS A 271 7.18 -33.93 9.47
CA LYS A 271 8.09 -32.83 9.12
C LYS A 271 8.16 -32.76 7.59
N ILE A 272 7.57 -31.72 7.00
CA ILE A 272 7.76 -31.40 5.58
C ILE A 272 9.09 -30.62 5.50
N PRO A 273 10.11 -31.11 4.78
CA PRO A 273 11.29 -30.32 4.51
C PRO A 273 10.90 -29.13 3.62
N ILE A 274 11.25 -27.92 4.05
CA ILE A 274 11.17 -26.71 3.23
C ILE A 274 12.29 -26.83 2.19
N PHE A 275 11.98 -27.44 1.05
CA PHE A 275 12.76 -27.24 -0.15
C PHE A 275 12.29 -25.94 -0.80
N THR A 276 13.16 -24.94 -0.78
CA THR A 276 13.03 -23.71 -1.54
C THR A 276 13.12 -24.02 -3.03
N ASN A 277 11.98 -24.04 -3.71
CA ASN A 277 11.89 -23.77 -5.14
C ASN A 277 10.96 -22.58 -5.30
N TYR A 278 11.54 -21.41 -5.50
CA TYR A 278 10.83 -20.24 -6.00
C TYR A 278 10.42 -20.53 -7.46
N GLY A 279 9.24 -21.12 -7.64
CA GLY A 279 8.53 -21.05 -8.91
C GLY A 279 7.98 -19.63 -9.06
N LEU A 280 8.22 -19.02 -10.23
CA LEU A 280 7.63 -17.76 -10.66
C LEU A 280 6.15 -17.73 -10.25
N ALA A 281 5.77 -16.73 -9.47
CA ALA A 281 4.37 -16.34 -9.41
C ALA A 281 3.96 -15.92 -10.82
N GLU A 282 3.12 -16.74 -11.46
CA GLU A 282 2.36 -16.34 -12.63
C GLU A 282 1.70 -15.01 -12.31
N LEU A 283 2.14 -13.98 -13.03
CA LEU A 283 1.46 -12.70 -13.09
C LEU A 283 0.01 -12.98 -13.48
N ASN A 284 -0.92 -12.71 -12.55
CA ASN A 284 -2.33 -12.59 -12.85
C ASN A 284 -2.54 -11.40 -13.80
N LEU A 285 -2.31 -11.63 -15.10
CA LEU A 285 -2.97 -10.92 -16.18
C LEU A 285 -4.46 -11.27 -16.04
N ASN A 286 -5.21 -10.46 -15.31
CA ASN A 286 -6.63 -10.18 -15.50
C ASN A 286 -7.11 -9.27 -14.35
N ARG A 287 -6.86 -7.97 -14.50
CA ARG A 287 -7.68 -6.93 -13.89
C ARG A 287 -8.12 -6.01 -15.02
N TYR A 288 -9.29 -6.34 -15.57
CA TYR A 288 -10.13 -5.40 -16.30
C TYR A 288 -10.80 -4.45 -15.31
#